data_AF-A0A2S4V2X2-F1
#
_entry.id   AF-A0A2S4V2X2-F1
#
_cell.length_a   1.000
_cell.length_b   1.000
_cell.length_c   1.000
_cell.angle_alpha   90.00
_cell.angle_beta   90.00
_cell.angle_gamma   90.00
#
_symmetry.space_group_name_H-M   'P 1'
#
loop_
_entity.id
_entity.type
_entity.pdbx_description
1 polymer ?
#
loop_
_entity_poly.entity_id
_entity_poly.type
_entity_poly.pdbx_seq_one_letter_code
_entity_poly.pdbx_strand_id
1 'polypeptide(L)'
;MREELNQQAKINPPSSQPASEEKSTKMDDSDSNGEEILGASRPEGCKAAKKQQYNNNVPVVLQEGPEELIKISREKSEATATVADNAIMVRNLANLDKLSLAFYANQKKSIAIRWGLI
;
A
#
# COMPACT_ATOMS: atom_id res chain seq x y z
N MET A 1 8.34 -16.87 -44.84
CA MET A 1 7.18 -16.51 -43.99
C MET A 1 7.68 -16.48 -42.55
N ARG A 2 7.88 -15.25 -42.05
CA ARG A 2 7.81 -14.73 -40.67
C ARG A 2 8.42 -15.56 -39.53
N GLU A 3 9.63 -15.14 -39.14
CA GLU A 3 10.24 -15.35 -37.83
C GLU A 3 9.46 -14.53 -36.77
N GLU A 4 8.90 -15.19 -35.76
CA GLU A 4 8.21 -14.54 -34.64
C GLU A 4 9.22 -14.28 -33.50
N LEU A 5 9.56 -13.01 -33.30
CA LEU A 5 10.48 -12.52 -32.28
C LEU A 5 9.80 -12.56 -30.89
N ASN A 6 10.09 -13.58 -30.09
CA ASN A 6 9.65 -13.69 -28.70
C ASN A 6 10.37 -12.65 -27.82
N GLN A 7 9.72 -11.50 -27.57
CA GLN A 7 10.20 -10.49 -26.63
C GLN A 7 9.50 -10.67 -25.28
N GLN A 8 10.08 -11.49 -24.39
CA GLN A 8 9.75 -11.44 -22.96
C GLN A 8 10.48 -10.27 -22.33
N ALA A 9 9.76 -9.17 -22.07
CA ALA A 9 10.24 -8.10 -21.21
C ALA A 9 10.33 -8.63 -19.76
N LYS A 10 11.54 -9.03 -19.33
CA LYS A 10 11.87 -9.27 -17.92
C LYS A 10 11.81 -7.92 -17.18
N ILE A 11 10.76 -7.72 -16.41
CA ILE A 11 10.61 -6.57 -15.52
C ILE A 11 11.38 -6.91 -14.24
N ASN A 12 12.57 -6.34 -14.06
CA ASN A 12 13.29 -6.42 -12.79
C ASN A 12 12.70 -5.40 -11.81
N PRO A 13 12.42 -5.77 -10.54
CA PRO A 13 11.97 -4.79 -9.54
C PRO A 13 13.14 -3.85 -9.16
N PRO A 14 12.88 -2.56 -8.88
CA PRO A 14 13.92 -1.63 -8.47
C PRO A 14 14.46 -2.00 -7.07
N SER A 15 15.77 -2.22 -6.99
CA SER A 15 16.52 -2.43 -5.76
C SER A 15 16.45 -1.18 -4.89
N SER A 16 15.93 -1.31 -3.67
CA SER A 16 15.89 -0.25 -2.67
C SER A 16 17.01 -0.49 -1.65
N GLN A 17 18.18 0.10 -1.88
CA GLN A 17 19.18 0.29 -0.83
C GLN A 17 19.33 1.79 -0.56
N PRO A 18 19.15 2.25 0.70
CA PRO A 18 19.56 3.59 1.08
C PRO A 18 21.10 3.62 1.22
N ALA A 19 21.74 4.53 0.49
CA ALA A 19 23.15 4.85 0.68
C ALA A 19 23.27 5.70 1.96
N SER A 20 23.80 5.12 3.03
CA SER A 20 24.25 5.85 4.21
C SER A 20 25.66 6.40 3.96
N GLU A 21 25.77 7.69 3.64
CA GLU A 21 27.03 8.43 3.75
C GLU A 21 27.04 9.18 5.09
N GLU A 22 27.66 8.58 6.11
CA GLU A 22 28.08 9.32 7.30
C GLU A 22 29.42 10.00 6.99
N LYS A 23 29.38 11.28 6.60
CA LYS A 23 30.59 12.10 6.56
C LYS A 23 30.84 12.69 7.95
N SER A 24 31.65 11.96 8.72
CA SER A 24 32.33 12.48 9.91
C SER A 24 33.39 13.50 9.50
N THR A 25 33.26 14.74 9.94
CA THR A 25 34.37 15.70 9.98
C THR A 25 34.39 16.37 11.34
N LYS A 26 35.18 15.80 12.25
CA LYS A 26 35.87 16.59 13.28
C LYS A 26 37.13 17.14 12.64
N MET A 27 37.32 18.46 12.67
CA MET A 27 38.61 19.07 12.99
C MET A 27 38.30 20.42 13.66
N ASP A 28 38.69 20.48 14.93
CA ASP A 28 38.78 21.66 15.77
C ASP A 28 40.28 21.98 15.78
N ASP A 29 40.71 23.15 15.30
CA ASP A 29 42.01 23.71 15.69
C ASP A 29 42.18 25.19 15.33
N SER A 30 42.34 25.99 16.39
CA SER A 30 43.27 27.10 16.60
C SER A 30 43.14 28.46 15.87
N ASP A 31 42.83 29.45 16.72
CA ASP A 31 43.30 30.84 16.82
C ASP A 31 44.25 31.43 15.75
N SER A 32 43.88 32.58 15.19
CA SER A 32 44.84 33.62 14.77
C SER A 32 44.18 35.01 14.70
N ASN A 33 44.65 35.94 15.53
CA ASN A 33 44.37 37.37 15.47
C ASN A 33 45.11 38.01 14.28
N GLY A 34 44.47 38.89 13.51
CA GLY A 34 45.18 39.67 12.49
C GLY A 34 44.31 40.67 11.71
N GLU A 35 44.43 41.94 12.09
CA GLU A 35 44.36 43.17 11.28
C GLU A 35 43.15 43.56 10.40
N GLU A 36 42.86 44.85 10.53
CA GLU A 36 41.93 45.71 9.81
C GLU A 36 42.20 45.76 8.29
N ILE A 37 41.20 45.41 7.47
CA ILE A 37 41.13 45.82 6.06
C ILE A 37 39.75 46.42 5.81
N LEU A 38 39.68 47.75 5.81
CA LEU A 38 38.59 48.53 5.23
C LEU A 38 38.68 48.42 3.70
N GLY A 39 37.85 47.57 3.09
CA GLY A 39 37.81 47.43 1.64
C GLY A 39 36.60 46.67 1.12
N ALA A 40 35.84 47.35 0.26
CA ALA A 40 34.83 46.83 -0.67
C ALA A 40 33.45 46.43 -0.10
N SER A 41 32.58 47.45 -0.08
CA SER A 41 31.13 47.31 -0.21
C SER A 41 30.73 46.52 -1.47
N ARG A 42 30.23 45.29 -1.29
CA ARG A 42 29.03 44.75 -1.98
C ARG A 42 28.77 43.30 -1.50
N PRO A 43 27.66 43.00 -0.81
CA PRO A 43 27.17 41.64 -0.76
C PRO A 43 26.52 41.33 -2.11
N GLU A 44 27.33 40.86 -3.07
CA GLU A 44 26.79 40.28 -4.29
C GLU A 44 26.16 38.91 -3.98
N GLY A 45 24.85 38.82 -4.21
CA GLY A 45 24.29 37.59 -4.77
C GLY A 45 23.92 36.45 -3.80
N CYS A 46 23.34 36.72 -2.63
CA CYS A 46 22.57 35.68 -1.94
C CYS A 46 21.19 35.51 -2.61
N LYS A 47 21.13 34.76 -3.72
CA LYS A 47 19.84 34.23 -4.22
C LYS A 47 19.36 33.18 -3.22
N ALA A 48 18.64 33.59 -2.19
CA ALA A 48 17.92 32.66 -1.35
C ALA A 48 16.86 31.97 -2.23
N ALA A 49 17.01 30.66 -2.46
CA ALA A 49 15.93 29.86 -3.02
C ALA A 49 14.72 29.98 -2.09
N LYS A 50 13.60 30.49 -2.61
CA LYS A 50 12.34 30.55 -1.87
C LYS A 50 12.02 29.13 -1.41
N LYS A 51 12.07 28.85 -0.11
CA LYS A 51 11.60 27.57 0.42
C LYS A 51 10.12 27.48 0.13
N GLN A 52 9.75 26.55 -0.74
CA GLN A 52 8.36 26.21 -0.98
C GLN A 52 7.82 25.65 0.33
N GLN A 53 6.97 26.42 1.00
CA GLN A 53 6.16 25.93 2.10
C GLN A 53 5.19 24.91 1.47
N TYR A 54 5.54 23.63 1.54
CA TYR A 54 4.57 22.58 1.30
C TYR A 54 3.57 22.69 2.44
N ASN A 55 2.48 23.43 2.21
CA ASN A 55 1.34 23.40 3.10
C ASN A 55 0.96 21.93 3.23
N ASN A 56 0.97 21.41 4.46
CA ASN A 56 0.63 20.03 4.83
C ASN A 56 -0.86 19.69 4.59
N ASN A 57 -1.47 20.28 3.58
CA ASN A 57 -2.79 19.92 3.10
C ASN A 57 -2.63 18.67 2.24
N VAL A 58 -2.35 17.54 2.90
CA VAL A 58 -2.65 16.24 2.31
C VAL A 58 -4.12 16.31 1.89
N PRO A 59 -4.45 16.11 0.60
CA PRO A 59 -5.84 16.12 0.19
C PRO A 59 -6.58 15.03 0.96
N VAL A 60 -7.71 15.36 1.60
CA VAL A 60 -8.58 14.39 2.29
C VAL A 60 -8.90 13.19 1.39
N VAL A 61 -8.97 13.42 0.08
CA VAL A 61 -9.13 12.43 -0.98
C VAL A 61 -8.06 11.32 -0.95
N LEU A 62 -6.82 11.62 -0.53
CA LEU A 62 -5.74 10.64 -0.44
C LEU A 62 -5.93 9.68 0.75
N GLN A 63 -6.70 10.07 1.77
CA GLN A 63 -7.08 9.24 2.91
C GLN A 63 -8.37 8.44 2.66
N GLU A 64 -9.36 9.04 1.99
CA GLU A 64 -10.67 8.39 1.76
C GLU A 64 -10.61 7.26 0.72
N GLY A 65 -9.78 7.39 -0.33
CA GLY A 65 -9.70 6.38 -1.40
C GLY A 65 -9.36 4.95 -0.92
N PRO A 66 -8.30 4.75 -0.11
CA PRO A 66 -7.98 3.43 0.44
C PRO A 66 -9.07 2.86 1.36
N GLU A 67 -9.70 3.70 2.18
CA GLU A 67 -10.77 3.28 3.09
C GLU A 67 -12.02 2.83 2.32
N GLU A 68 -12.40 3.57 1.27
CA GLU A 68 -13.48 3.18 0.37
C GLU A 68 -13.19 1.86 -0.35
N LEU A 69 -11.96 1.65 -0.82
CA LEU A 69 -11.57 0.38 -1.46
C LEU A 69 -11.65 -0.81 -0.49
N ILE A 70 -11.23 -0.62 0.77
CA ILE A 70 -11.36 -1.65 1.81
C ILE A 70 -12.83 -1.97 2.06
N LYS A 71 -13.68 -0.94 2.16
CA LYS A 71 -15.12 -1.10 2.35
C LYS A 71 -15.75 -1.88 1.20
N ILE A 72 -15.50 -1.49 -0.04
CA ILE A 72 -16.02 -2.18 -1.24
C ILE A 72 -15.55 -3.64 -1.28
N SER A 73 -14.28 -3.90 -0.95
CA SER A 73 -13.73 -5.26 -0.89
C SER A 73 -14.47 -6.13 0.13
N ARG A 74 -14.72 -5.59 1.33
CA ARG A 74 -15.48 -6.28 2.38
C ARG A 74 -16.89 -6.57 1.91
N GLU A 75 -17.63 -5.56 1.42
CA GLU A 75 -19.00 -5.71 0.95
C GLU A 75 -19.10 -6.78 -0.16
N LYS A 76 -18.16 -6.76 -1.11
CA LYS A 76 -18.10 -7.77 -2.18
C LYS A 76 -17.83 -9.18 -1.65
N SER A 77 -16.95 -9.31 -0.66
CA SER A 77 -16.66 -10.60 -0.03
C SER A 77 -17.88 -11.15 0.72
N GLU A 78 -18.60 -10.29 1.45
CA GLU A 78 -19.82 -10.64 2.19
C GLU A 78 -20.97 -11.04 1.24
N ALA A 79 -21.14 -10.30 0.14
CA ALA A 79 -22.10 -10.65 -0.90
C ALA A 79 -21.79 -12.02 -1.54
N THR A 80 -20.52 -12.28 -1.84
CA THR A 80 -20.08 -13.56 -2.43
C THR A 80 -20.30 -14.72 -1.45
N ALA A 81 -19.98 -14.53 -0.16
CA ALA A 81 -20.23 -15.52 0.88
C ALA A 81 -21.73 -15.84 1.00
N THR A 82 -22.59 -14.82 0.94
CA THR A 82 -24.04 -14.99 0.99
C THR A 82 -24.57 -15.82 -0.19
N VAL A 83 -24.04 -15.60 -1.40
CA VAL A 83 -24.40 -16.40 -2.59
C VAL A 83 -23.97 -17.86 -2.42
N ALA A 84 -22.77 -18.11 -1.92
CA ALA A 84 -22.26 -19.46 -1.68
C ALA A 84 -23.10 -20.20 -0.61
N ASP A 85 -23.43 -19.52 0.48
CA ASP A 85 -24.28 -20.05 1.54
C ASP A 85 -25.68 -20.40 1.01
N ASN A 86 -26.29 -19.51 0.23
CA ASN A 86 -27.58 -19.75 -0.43
C ASN A 86 -27.55 -20.99 -1.34
N ALA A 87 -26.48 -21.16 -2.13
CA ALA A 87 -26.32 -22.32 -3.00
C ALA A 87 -26.27 -23.62 -2.20
N ILE A 88 -25.62 -23.62 -1.03
CA ILE A 88 -25.61 -24.75 -0.11
C ILE A 88 -27.01 -24.99 0.45
N MET A 89 -27.69 -23.95 0.96
CA MET A 89 -29.00 -24.04 1.61
C MET A 89 -30.11 -24.55 0.68
N VAL A 90 -30.11 -24.14 -0.60
CA VAL A 90 -31.11 -24.54 -1.60
C VAL A 90 -30.90 -25.99 -2.09
N ARG A 91 -29.70 -26.55 -1.91
CA ARG A 91 -29.38 -27.87 -2.47
C ARG A 91 -30.27 -28.98 -1.91
N ASN A 92 -30.91 -29.74 -2.79
CA ASN A 92 -31.68 -30.93 -2.42
C ASN A 92 -30.73 -32.07 -2.01
N LEU A 93 -31.00 -32.70 -0.87
CA LEU A 93 -30.15 -33.75 -0.29
C LEU A 93 -30.72 -35.17 -0.47
N ALA A 94 -31.91 -35.32 -1.06
CA ALA A 94 -32.64 -36.59 -1.10
C ALA A 94 -31.89 -37.75 -1.81
N ASN A 95 -31.08 -37.43 -2.82
CA ASN A 95 -30.40 -38.41 -3.66
C ASN A 95 -28.88 -38.47 -3.43
N LEU A 96 -28.40 -37.97 -2.28
CA LEU A 96 -26.98 -37.99 -1.95
C LEU A 96 -26.60 -39.26 -1.18
N ASP A 97 -25.34 -39.67 -1.33
CA ASP A 97 -24.76 -40.72 -0.50
C ASP A 97 -24.64 -40.26 0.96
N LYS A 98 -24.44 -41.22 1.87
CA LYS A 98 -24.42 -40.95 3.32
C LYS A 98 -23.33 -39.93 3.71
N LEU A 99 -22.17 -39.96 3.04
CA LEU A 99 -21.07 -39.08 3.39
C LEU A 99 -21.37 -37.65 2.93
N SER A 100 -21.83 -37.47 1.70
CA SER A 100 -22.25 -36.16 1.19
C SER A 100 -23.43 -35.59 1.98
N LEU A 101 -24.40 -36.44 2.37
CA LEU A 101 -25.54 -36.03 3.19
C LEU A 101 -25.07 -35.43 4.52
N ALA A 102 -24.17 -36.12 5.23
CA ALA A 102 -23.60 -35.63 6.48
C ALA A 102 -22.83 -34.31 6.29
N PHE A 103 -22.04 -34.20 5.22
CA PHE A 103 -21.31 -32.97 4.89
C PHE A 103 -22.25 -31.78 4.70
N TYR A 104 -23.25 -31.91 3.82
CA TYR A 104 -24.18 -30.82 3.54
C TYR A 104 -25.11 -30.51 4.71
N ALA A 105 -25.52 -31.52 5.50
CA ALA A 105 -26.30 -31.29 6.71
C ALA A 105 -25.52 -30.42 7.72
N ASN A 106 -24.25 -30.73 7.94
CA ASN A 106 -23.38 -29.95 8.82
C ASN A 106 -23.17 -28.52 8.30
N GLN A 107 -22.96 -28.35 7.00
CA GLN A 107 -22.82 -27.04 6.35
C GLN A 107 -24.11 -26.21 6.47
N LYS A 108 -25.27 -26.80 6.19
CA LYS A 108 -26.56 -26.10 6.34
C LYS A 108 -26.80 -25.68 7.78
N LYS A 109 -26.43 -26.53 8.75
CA LYS A 109 -26.53 -26.20 10.18
C LYS A 109 -25.61 -25.04 10.58
N SER A 110 -24.36 -25.03 10.14
CA SER A 110 -23.43 -23.94 10.45
C SER A 110 -23.88 -22.61 9.82
N ILE A 111 -24.40 -22.65 8.59
CA ILE A 111 -25.00 -21.48 7.93
C ILE A 111 -26.21 -20.97 8.71
N ALA A 112 -27.11 -21.86 9.12
CA ALA A 112 -28.30 -21.51 9.88
C ALA A 112 -27.97 -20.83 11.22
N ILE A 113 -26.93 -21.30 11.93
CA ILE A 113 -26.42 -20.66 13.15
C ILE A 113 -25.85 -19.27 12.85
N ARG A 114 -25.01 -19.13 11.81
CA ARG A 114 -24.45 -17.81 11.41
C ARG A 114 -25.55 -16.80 11.05
N TRP A 115 -26.66 -17.26 10.50
CA TRP A 115 -27.80 -16.41 10.13
C TRP A 115 -28.81 -16.22 11.27
N GLY A 116 -28.63 -16.88 12.42
CA GLY A 116 -29.55 -16.79 13.55
C GLY A 116 -30.91 -17.44 13.29
N LEU A 117 -30.97 -18.44 12.40
CA LEU A 117 -32.19 -19.18 12.09
C LEU A 117 -32.50 -20.28 13.11
N ILE A 118 -31.48 -20.74 13.84
CA ILE A 118 -31.53 -21.75 14.91
C ILE A 118 -30.48 -21.40 15.97
#